data_AF-A0A1V6Q7B2-F1
#
_entry.id   AF-A0A1V6Q7B2-F1
#
_cell.length_a   1.000
_cell.length_b   1.000
_cell.length_c   1.000
_cell.angle_alpha   90.00
_cell.angle_beta   90.00
_cell.angle_gamma   90.00
#
_symmetry.space_group_name_H-M   'P 1'
#
loop_
_entity.id
_entity.type
_entity.pdbx_description
1 polymer ?
#
loop_
_entity_poly.entity_id
_entity_poly.type
_entity_poly.pdbx_seq_one_letter_code
_entity_poly.pdbx_strand_id
1 'polypeptide(L)'
;MAAGFDLDGSQRENRWHIDAPLYGKDPAWFTTLRCITLPKGPDVTVEWADGSERTMKSPPGQTAYFSTSQLYQMLSTEEQALADHSWVEYAPYPYKWVGSCKGNSNGLGLAEGGERLTMEELGEYDRVQ
;
A
#
# COMPACT_ATOMS: atom_id res chain seq x y z
N MET A 1 6.33 -5.40 -1.27
CA MET A 1 5.15 -4.51 -1.20
C MET A 1 4.43 -4.55 -2.53
N ALA A 2 3.09 -4.50 -2.56
CA ALA A 2 2.29 -4.63 -3.77
C ALA A 2 1.21 -3.54 -3.89
N ALA A 3 0.82 -3.23 -5.13
CA ALA A 3 -0.29 -2.35 -5.50
C ALA A 3 -1.02 -2.93 -6.73
N GLY A 4 -2.36 -2.94 -6.70
CA GLY A 4 -3.22 -3.31 -7.85
C GLY A 4 -3.33 -2.16 -8.85
N PHE A 5 -4.05 -2.35 -9.96
CA PHE A 5 -4.40 -1.26 -10.90
C PHE A 5 -5.80 -1.49 -11.46
N ASP A 6 -6.68 -0.49 -11.33
CA ASP A 6 -8.08 -0.57 -11.77
C ASP A 6 -8.30 -0.22 -13.25
N LEU A 7 -9.46 -0.65 -13.75
CA LEU A 7 -9.83 -0.69 -15.17
C LEU A 7 -10.28 0.67 -15.76
N ASP A 8 -10.53 1.66 -14.91
CA ASP A 8 -10.95 3.00 -15.29
C ASP A 8 -9.75 3.92 -15.65
N GLY A 9 -8.53 3.37 -15.67
CA GLY A 9 -7.34 4.05 -16.15
C GLY A 9 -6.78 5.08 -15.18
N SER A 10 -7.31 5.15 -13.95
CA SER A 10 -6.75 5.99 -12.90
C SER A 10 -5.97 5.14 -11.90
N GLN A 11 -4.68 5.46 -11.75
CA GLN A 11 -3.77 4.86 -10.76
C GLN A 11 -4.15 5.17 -9.30
N ARG A 12 -5.21 5.97 -9.09
CA ARG A 12 -5.36 6.86 -7.93
C ARG A 12 -5.86 6.18 -6.66
N GLU A 13 -6.32 4.94 -6.74
CA GLU A 13 -6.92 4.24 -5.59
C GLU A 13 -6.01 3.17 -4.98
N ASN A 14 -4.82 2.96 -5.54
CA ASN A 14 -3.94 1.88 -5.13
C ASN A 14 -3.08 2.29 -3.93
N ARG A 15 -3.16 1.48 -2.87
CA ARG A 15 -2.32 1.61 -1.67
C ARG A 15 -1.26 0.53 -1.66
N TRP A 16 -0.03 0.96 -1.44
CA TRP A 16 1.07 0.03 -1.24
C TRP A 16 0.92 -0.70 0.08
N HIS A 17 1.02 -2.03 0.06
CA HIS A 17 0.93 -2.83 1.27
C HIS A 17 1.79 -4.10 1.22
N ILE A 18 2.02 -4.66 2.40
CA ILE A 18 2.45 -6.04 2.60
C ILE A 18 1.21 -6.78 3.11
N ASP A 19 1.07 -8.06 2.76
CA ASP A 19 -0.05 -8.86 3.23
C ASP A 19 0.06 -9.11 4.73
N ALA A 20 -1.03 -8.84 5.47
CA ALA A 20 -1.18 -9.25 6.87
C ALA A 20 -0.07 -8.79 7.87
N PRO A 21 0.59 -7.61 7.73
CA PRO A 21 1.66 -7.19 8.64
C PRO A 21 1.17 -6.84 10.06
N LEU A 22 -0.15 -6.74 10.21
CA LEU A 22 -0.84 -6.15 11.36
C LEU A 22 -1.44 -7.19 12.32
N TYR A 23 -1.38 -8.48 11.97
CA TYR A 23 -1.85 -9.53 12.85
C TYR A 23 -0.66 -10.02 13.68
N GLY A 24 -0.83 -10.25 14.97
CA GLY A 24 0.06 -10.81 15.97
C GLY A 24 0.29 -12.30 15.76
N LYS A 25 0.31 -12.68 14.48
CA LYS A 25 0.78 -13.94 13.93
C LYS A 25 2.03 -13.63 13.13
N ASP A 26 2.90 -14.61 12.99
CA ASP A 26 4.05 -14.45 12.12
C ASP A 26 3.58 -14.03 10.72
N PRO A 27 4.17 -12.98 10.13
CA PRO A 27 3.76 -12.52 8.81
C PRO A 27 3.97 -13.63 7.79
N ALA A 28 3.19 -13.65 6.73
CA ALA A 28 3.39 -14.61 5.65
C ALA A 28 4.78 -14.42 5.03
N TRP A 29 5.59 -15.48 4.98
CA TRP A 29 6.93 -15.41 4.37
C TRP A 29 6.87 -15.35 2.84
N PHE A 30 5.80 -15.91 2.26
CA PHE A 30 5.59 -15.98 0.82
C PHE A 30 4.11 -15.78 0.49
N THR A 31 3.84 -15.00 -0.55
CA THR A 31 2.52 -14.90 -1.18
C THR A 31 2.59 -15.55 -2.55
N THR A 32 1.66 -16.46 -2.84
CA THR A 32 1.51 -17.08 -4.17
C THR A 32 0.21 -16.63 -4.81
N LEU A 33 0.28 -16.09 -6.03
CA LEU A 33 -0.88 -15.66 -6.80
C LEU A 33 -1.05 -16.55 -8.04
N ARG A 34 -2.28 -16.99 -8.29
CA ARG A 34 -2.66 -17.70 -9.52
C ARG A 34 -3.69 -16.86 -10.29
N CYS A 35 -3.31 -16.38 -11.47
CA CYS A 35 -4.26 -15.73 -12.37
C CYS A 35 -5.17 -16.79 -13.02
N ILE A 36 -6.49 -16.65 -12.83
CA ILE A 36 -7.50 -17.48 -13.50
C ILE A 36 -7.98 -16.80 -14.78
N THR A 37 -8.27 -15.50 -14.68
CA THR A 37 -8.72 -14.66 -15.79
C THR A 37 -7.98 -13.33 -15.69
N LEU A 38 -7.28 -12.97 -16.75
CA LEU A 38 -6.63 -11.66 -16.86
C LEU A 38 -7.62 -10.66 -17.48
N PRO A 39 -7.73 -9.43 -16.93
CA PRO A 39 -8.47 -8.37 -17.61
C PRO A 39 -7.90 -8.09 -18.99
N LYS A 40 -8.77 -7.69 -19.93
CA LYS A 40 -8.39 -7.34 -21.30
C LYS A 40 -8.86 -5.92 -21.59
N GLY A 41 -8.05 -5.17 -22.32
CA GLY A 41 -8.33 -3.77 -22.64
C GLY A 41 -7.08 -3.04 -23.15
N PRO A 42 -7.20 -1.73 -23.42
CA PRO A 42 -6.05 -0.90 -23.74
C PRO A 42 -5.09 -0.80 -22.55
N ASP A 43 -3.84 -0.43 -22.84
CA ASP A 43 -2.83 -0.20 -21.80
C ASP A 43 -3.24 0.93 -20.86
N VAL A 44 -3.11 0.68 -19.56
CA VAL A 44 -3.19 1.72 -18.52
C VAL A 44 -1.89 2.53 -18.49
N THR A 45 -1.97 3.77 -18.03
CA THR A 45 -0.79 4.59 -17.76
C THR A 45 -0.47 4.52 -16.28
N VAL A 46 0.76 4.14 -15.95
CA VAL A 46 1.33 4.19 -14.60
C VAL A 46 2.09 5.49 -14.45
N GLU A 47 1.83 6.23 -13.38
CA GLU A 47 2.48 7.48 -13.05
C GLU A 47 3.12 7.35 -11.66
N TRP A 48 4.35 7.83 -11.50
CA TRP A 48 5.05 7.78 -10.21
C TRP A 48 4.52 8.83 -9.23
N ALA A 49 3.97 9.93 -9.73
CA ALA A 49 3.38 11.02 -8.95
C ALA A 49 4.31 11.56 -7.83
N ASP A 50 5.61 11.57 -8.10
CA ASP A 50 6.68 12.07 -7.22
C ASP A 50 7.27 13.40 -7.73
N GLY A 51 6.63 14.03 -8.72
CA GLY A 51 7.09 15.25 -9.37
C GLY A 51 8.08 15.02 -10.53
N SER A 52 8.48 13.78 -10.80
CA SER A 52 9.41 13.46 -11.91
C SER A 52 8.75 13.42 -13.30
N GLU A 53 7.43 13.57 -13.38
CA GLU A 53 6.60 13.36 -14.59
C GLU A 53 6.77 11.96 -15.21
N ARG A 54 7.38 11.02 -14.48
CA ARG A 54 7.67 9.70 -14.98
C ARG A 54 6.38 8.89 -15.16
N THR A 55 6.24 8.34 -16.36
CA THR A 55 5.11 7.47 -16.72
C THR A 55 5.56 6.21 -17.44
N MET A 56 4.71 5.19 -17.43
CA MET A 56 4.91 3.92 -18.13
C MET A 56 3.58 3.35 -18.61
N LYS A 57 3.55 2.70 -19.78
CA LYS A 57 2.36 1.95 -20.23
C LYS A 57 2.42 0.51 -19.70
N SER A 58 1.28 0.00 -19.25
CA SER A 58 1.15 -1.37 -18.74
C SER A 58 -0.16 -1.99 -19.23
N PRO A 59 -0.17 -3.29 -19.59
CA PRO A 59 -1.43 -4.03 -19.72
C PRO A 59 -2.26 -3.95 -18.42
N PRO A 60 -3.61 -4.04 -18.51
CA PRO A 60 -4.46 -4.04 -17.33
C PRO A 60 -4.28 -5.30 -16.47
N GLY A 61 -4.55 -5.19 -15.17
CA GLY A 61 -4.52 -6.32 -14.23
C GLY A 61 -3.12 -6.77 -13.79
N GLN A 62 -2.09 -5.97 -14.05
CA GLN A 62 -0.76 -6.21 -13.51
C GLN A 62 -0.68 -5.86 -12.01
N THR A 63 0.32 -6.39 -11.33
CA THR A 63 0.63 -6.02 -9.93
C THR A 63 2.06 -5.52 -9.88
N ALA A 64 2.25 -4.31 -9.37
CA ALA A 64 3.60 -3.77 -9.17
C ALA A 64 4.19 -4.25 -7.85
N TYR A 65 5.50 -4.49 -7.86
CA TYR A 65 6.27 -4.86 -6.68
C TYR A 65 7.51 -3.99 -6.56
N PHE A 66 7.91 -3.73 -5.32
CA PHE A 66 9.24 -3.22 -5.00
C PHE A 66 9.84 -3.96 -3.80
N SER A 67 11.18 -3.89 -3.74
CA SER A 67 11.99 -4.49 -2.68
C SER A 67 12.18 -3.52 -1.52
N THR A 68 11.65 -3.86 -0.34
CA THR A 68 11.87 -3.07 0.87
C THR A 68 13.32 -3.13 1.35
N SER A 69 14.05 -4.21 1.07
CA SER A 69 15.48 -4.28 1.39
C SER A 69 16.31 -3.35 0.51
N GLN A 70 15.95 -3.20 -0.77
CA GLN A 70 16.57 -2.22 -1.65
C GLN A 70 16.26 -0.79 -1.17
N LEU A 71 15.01 -0.51 -0.81
CA LEU A 71 14.63 0.81 -0.29
C LEU A 71 15.39 1.17 0.99
N TYR A 72 15.54 0.22 1.91
CA TYR A 72 16.32 0.44 3.14
C TYR A 72 17.79 0.77 2.83
N GLN A 73 18.41 0.09 1.86
CA GLN A 73 19.78 0.38 1.43
C GLN A 73 19.95 1.76 0.77
N MET A 74 18.87 2.36 0.28
CA MET A 74 18.89 3.70 -0.32
C MET A 74 18.77 4.81 0.72
N LEU A 75 18.39 4.50 1.96
CA LEU A 75 18.34 5.47 3.05
C LEU A 75 19.75 5.98 3.39
N SER A 76 19.83 7.24 3.79
CA SER A 76 21.04 7.79 4.42
C SER A 76 21.34 7.07 5.73
N THR A 77 22.58 7.20 6.22
CA THR A 77 22.98 6.60 7.50
C THR A 77 22.12 7.07 8.68
N GLU A 78 21.69 8.34 8.67
CA GLU A 78 20.82 8.90 9.71
C GLU A 78 19.41 8.30 9.65
N GLU A 79 18.85 8.17 8.45
CA GLU A 79 17.52 7.55 8.25
C GLU A 79 17.52 6.06 8.60
N GLN A 80 18.60 5.32 8.31
CA GLN A 80 18.75 3.93 8.74
C GLN A 80 18.77 3.83 10.26
N ALA A 81 19.55 4.68 10.94
CA ALA A 81 19.60 4.70 12.40
C ALA A 81 18.23 5.03 13.01
N LEU A 82 17.47 5.95 12.42
CA LEU A 82 16.10 6.23 12.85
C LEU A 82 15.21 5.00 12.68
N ALA A 83 15.25 4.35 11.52
CA ALA A 83 14.42 3.17 11.24
C ALA A 83 14.75 1.99 12.19
N ASP A 84 16.04 1.73 12.44
CA ASP A 84 16.52 0.66 13.31
C ASP A 84 16.14 0.85 14.79
N HIS A 85 15.83 2.08 15.18
CA HIS A 85 15.48 2.46 16.55
C HIS A 85 14.02 2.92 16.69
N SER A 86 13.18 2.58 15.72
CA SER A 86 11.75 2.91 15.72
C SER A 86 10.88 1.65 15.67
N TRP A 87 9.62 1.82 16.05
CA TRP A 87 8.59 0.78 15.98
C TRP A 87 7.38 1.32 15.24
N VAL A 88 6.66 0.43 14.55
CA VAL A 88 5.40 0.77 13.87
C VAL A 88 4.25 0.10 14.63
N GLU A 89 3.26 0.91 15.02
CA GLU A 89 2.00 0.43 15.56
C GLU A 89 0.90 0.58 14.50
N TYR A 90 0.23 -0.52 14.18
CA TYR A 90 -0.90 -0.49 13.25
C TYR A 90 -2.18 -0.15 14.00
N ALA A 91 -3.02 0.69 13.39
CA ALA A 91 -4.37 0.89 13.89
C ALA A 91 -5.16 -0.42 13.80
N PRO A 92 -6.10 -0.66 14.73
CA PRO A 92 -6.97 -1.82 14.69
C PRO A 92 -7.86 -1.78 13.45
N TYR A 93 -8.03 -2.93 12.79
CA TYR A 93 -8.81 -3.04 11.55
C TYR A 93 -8.44 -1.94 10.53
N PRO A 94 -7.17 -1.84 10.09
CA PRO A 94 -6.66 -0.63 9.43
C PRO A 94 -7.41 -0.29 8.15
N TYR A 95 -7.87 -1.28 7.39
CA TYR A 95 -8.72 -1.04 6.21
C TYR A 95 -10.09 -0.48 6.56
N LYS A 96 -10.68 -0.84 7.72
CA LYS A 96 -11.91 -0.24 8.23
C LYS A 96 -11.63 1.18 8.73
N TRP A 97 -10.51 1.38 9.43
CA TRP A 97 -10.11 2.68 9.99
C TRP A 97 -9.95 3.76 8.93
N VAL A 98 -9.35 3.43 7.79
CA VAL A 98 -9.13 4.35 6.66
C VAL A 98 -10.06 4.07 5.47
N GLY A 99 -11.21 3.42 5.70
CA GLY A 99 -12.12 2.99 4.64
C GLY A 99 -12.78 4.16 3.88
N SER A 100 -13.01 5.27 4.56
CA SER A 100 -13.53 6.55 4.02
C SER A 100 -12.45 7.46 3.44
N CYS A 101 -11.18 7.22 3.79
CA CYS A 101 -10.04 8.01 3.29
C CYS A 101 -9.67 7.56 1.88
N LYS A 102 -9.05 8.44 1.10
CA LYS A 102 -8.47 8.10 -0.22
C LYS A 102 -6.96 7.96 -0.14
N GLY A 103 -6.37 7.15 -1.01
CA GLY A 103 -4.91 7.13 -1.19
C GLY A 103 -4.44 8.41 -1.89
N ASN A 104 -3.22 8.86 -1.60
CA ASN A 104 -2.59 9.92 -2.37
C ASN A 104 -2.14 9.39 -3.75
N SER A 105 -1.78 10.28 -4.68
CA SER A 105 -1.49 9.90 -6.07
C SER A 105 -0.35 8.91 -6.26
N ASN A 106 0.58 8.80 -5.30
CA ASN A 106 1.69 7.85 -5.35
C ASN A 106 1.46 6.58 -4.52
N GLY A 107 0.31 6.48 -3.83
CA GLY A 107 -0.11 5.33 -3.05
C GLY A 107 0.64 5.12 -1.73
N LEU A 108 1.57 5.99 -1.35
CA LEU A 108 2.40 5.88 -0.14
C LEU A 108 1.79 6.61 1.08
N GLY A 109 0.62 7.22 0.91
CA GLY A 109 -0.07 7.94 1.97
C GLY A 109 -1.55 8.13 1.70
N LEU A 110 -2.20 8.92 2.54
CA LEU A 110 -3.59 9.33 2.36
C LEU A 110 -3.64 10.68 1.64
N ALA A 111 -4.59 10.82 0.72
CA ALA A 111 -4.95 12.11 0.14
C ALA A 111 -5.71 12.96 1.17
N GLU A 112 -5.82 14.26 0.88
CA GLU A 112 -6.74 15.13 1.60
C GLU A 112 -8.20 14.67 1.38
N GLY A 113 -8.98 14.66 2.46
CA GLY A 113 -10.39 14.28 2.45
C GLY A 113 -10.68 12.86 2.96
N GLY A 114 -11.88 12.71 3.53
CA GLY A 114 -12.30 11.51 4.25
C GLY A 114 -11.76 11.48 5.67
N GLU A 115 -12.67 11.32 6.64
CA GLU A 115 -12.31 11.24 8.05
C GLU A 115 -12.06 9.79 8.45
N ARG A 116 -10.94 9.54 9.13
CA ARG A 116 -10.67 8.22 9.72
C ARG A 116 -11.75 7.94 10.76
N LEU A 117 -12.14 6.68 10.88
CA LEU A 117 -13.03 6.29 11.97
C LEU A 117 -12.38 6.58 13.32
N THR A 118 -13.20 7.03 14.26
CA THR A 118 -12.84 7.09 15.67
C THR A 118 -12.71 5.68 16.24
N MET A 119 -12.07 5.55 17.41
CA MET A 119 -11.98 4.25 18.10
C MET A 119 -13.36 3.69 18.48
N GLU A 120 -14.34 4.55 18.76
CA GLU A 120 -15.71 4.14 19.06
C GLU A 120 -16.39 3.52 17.83
N GLU A 121 -16.27 4.14 16.66
CA GLU A 121 -16.82 3.64 15.39
C GLU A 121 -16.12 2.37 14.90
N LEU A 122 -14.85 2.19 15.26
CA LEU A 122 -14.11 0.96 14.98
C LEU A 122 -14.69 -0.24 15.75
N GLY A 123 -15.27 -0.01 16.93
CA GLY A 123 -15.81 -1.04 17.81
C GLY A 123 -14.73 -1.74 18.62
N GLU A 124 -15.11 -2.81 19.33
CA GLU A 124 -14.17 -3.57 20.15
C GLU A 124 -13.13 -4.33 19.32
N TYR A 125 -11.89 -4.34 19.80
CA TYR A 125 -10.78 -5.05 19.21
C TYR A 125 -9.83 -5.58 20.28
N ASP A 126 -9.16 -6.68 19.98
CA ASP A 126 -8.07 -7.17 20.83
C ASP A 126 -6.83 -6.27 20.63
N ARG A 127 -6.20 -5.87 21.74
CA ARG A 127 -4.94 -5.10 21.72
C ARG A 127 -3.74 -5.97 21.34
N VAL A 128 -3.88 -7.29 21.47
CA VAL A 128 -2.95 -8.28 20.94
C VAL A 128 -3.53 -8.75 19.59
N GLN A 129 -3.67 -7.80 18.66
CA GLN A 129 -4.06 -8.13 17.29
C GLN A 129 -2.95 -8.87 16.60
#